data_AF-A0A381YDX0-F1
#
_entry.id   AF-A0A381YDX0-F1
#
_cell.length_a   1.000
_cell.length_b   1.000
_cell.length_c   1.000
_cell.angle_alpha   90.00
_cell.angle_beta   90.00
_cell.angle_gamma   90.00
#
_symmetry.space_group_name_H-M   'P 1'
#
loop_
_entity.id
_entity.type
_entity.pdbx_description
1 polymer ?
#
loop_
_entity_poly.entity_id
_entity_poly.type
_entity_poly.pdbx_seq_one_letter_code
_entity_poly.pdbx_strand_id
1 'polypeptide(L)'
;MALNHNQYAVLAITATLCLAGFYTIIDAGLSTTISGGFESASGDIGSGDDTHVGGEDFDGDGLPDRMEQTLYGTDWREADTDNDGLDDGWEIANGLDPLDNGEPDISEIDFNSPDNEEDTGEQNETFPNPDNGPFGDPDRDGLTNTEEMLLGTNPNLKDTDGDGLNDRWESEYTFVVETPTGSITLLDPLDGNWDCYLLTPEAQGLIEQDIGSSEWDEMGSQFGHSCDALLDLEQPEPDSLRNYVEERYDTNPLEEDSDGDLIADRYEIAYGQIQLGVHCGVPVFGTLNLQAPYTDFMSGHGDRTWFEQDMDNDGRLNGPGDWDTDGDGMPDGFEYCYSLDHSGDRFLNPANATDAYGDTDEDGLNNVEEYEVAYTWGPENFTSPLKFDTDNDGMPDGWEHLSGIHPNDGSNADDDPDFDGYDADGDGGVRYSGLVGVTTVHAISVEVGDYVQVNSTILWVRTVQSSQYVNIPIKTSIAGWVYSINVEIDQEVISRLQDLAVVVEENERFTNLDEYNARDRDNDGFVDGRSTDPLVADTDADGLIDGIEVIGWTIRIVDQGVRDVIVRSDPGAYDTDRDG
;
A
#
# COMPACT_ATOMS: atom_id res chain seq x y z
N MET A 1 67.90 -24.57 5.46
CA MET A 1 67.34 -24.13 6.76
C MET A 1 65.87 -23.90 6.51
N ALA A 2 64.98 -24.59 7.21
CA ALA A 2 63.54 -24.41 7.05
C ALA A 2 63.14 -23.12 7.77
N LEU A 3 62.52 -22.18 7.06
CA LEU A 3 61.99 -20.93 7.61
C LEU A 3 60.65 -21.20 8.34
N ASN A 4 60.31 -20.37 9.33
CA ASN A 4 58.99 -20.39 9.98
C ASN A 4 57.93 -19.72 9.07
N HIS A 5 56.65 -20.03 9.23
CA HIS A 5 55.53 -19.54 8.42
C HIS A 5 55.52 -18.00 8.30
N ASN A 6 55.73 -17.27 9.40
CA ASN A 6 55.81 -15.80 9.37
C ASN A 6 57.03 -15.27 8.62
N GLN A 7 58.11 -16.06 8.55
CA GLN A 7 59.29 -15.70 7.76
C GLN A 7 59.09 -15.97 6.27
N TYR A 8 58.23 -16.92 5.90
CA TYR A 8 57.79 -17.09 4.52
C TYR A 8 56.88 -15.95 4.07
N ALA A 9 55.97 -15.47 4.92
CA ALA A 9 55.11 -14.33 4.60
C ALA A 9 55.92 -13.05 4.36
N VAL A 10 56.87 -12.73 5.24
CA VAL A 10 57.74 -11.56 5.06
C VAL A 10 58.60 -11.70 3.79
N LEU A 11 59.13 -12.89 3.50
CA LEU A 11 59.92 -13.15 2.30
C LEU A 11 59.08 -13.07 1.02
N ALA A 12 57.81 -13.49 1.07
CA ALA A 12 56.87 -13.38 -0.04
C ALA A 12 56.55 -11.89 -0.31
N ILE A 13 56.22 -11.12 0.72
CA ILE A 13 55.91 -9.68 0.60
C ILE A 13 57.12 -8.88 0.11
N THR A 14 58.32 -9.18 0.62
CA THR A 14 59.54 -8.51 0.11
C THR A 14 59.89 -8.94 -1.31
N ALA A 15 59.61 -10.18 -1.70
CA ALA A 15 59.80 -10.63 -3.08
C ALA A 15 58.81 -9.95 -4.05
N THR A 16 57.53 -9.82 -3.69
CA THR A 16 56.54 -9.11 -4.52
C THR A 16 56.82 -7.62 -4.60
N LEU A 17 57.20 -6.95 -3.51
CA LEU A 17 57.59 -5.53 -3.56
C LEU A 17 58.85 -5.30 -4.40
N CYS A 18 59.83 -6.21 -4.33
CA CYS A 18 61.01 -6.13 -5.19
C CYS A 18 60.68 -6.41 -6.66
N LEU A 19 59.75 -7.33 -6.94
CA LEU A 19 59.32 -7.66 -8.31
C LEU A 19 58.51 -6.50 -8.92
N ALA A 20 57.58 -5.91 -8.17
CA ALA A 20 56.82 -4.72 -8.57
C ALA A 20 57.73 -3.51 -8.82
N GLY A 21 58.74 -3.32 -7.95
CA GLY A 21 59.79 -2.30 -8.17
C GLY A 21 60.65 -2.57 -9.41
N PHE A 22 60.89 -3.83 -9.78
CA PHE A 22 61.62 -4.18 -11.01
C PHE A 22 60.77 -3.98 -12.28
N TYR A 23 59.47 -4.26 -12.24
CA TYR A 23 58.56 -4.03 -13.38
C TYR A 23 58.42 -2.53 -13.68
N THR A 24 58.24 -1.69 -12.66
CA THR A 24 58.15 -0.23 -12.83
C THR A 24 59.44 0.42 -13.36
N ILE A 25 60.62 -0.11 -12.99
CA ILE A 25 61.91 0.37 -13.49
C ILE A 25 62.20 -0.13 -14.91
N ILE A 26 61.79 -1.35 -15.25
CA ILE A 26 61.96 -1.91 -16.60
C ILE A 26 61.01 -1.21 -17.60
N ASP A 27 59.80 -0.85 -17.17
CA ASP A 27 58.84 -0.15 -18.01
C ASP A 27 59.23 1.31 -18.28
N ALA A 28 59.69 2.03 -17.24
CA ALA A 28 60.29 3.36 -17.40
C ALA A 28 61.63 3.33 -18.19
N GLY A 29 62.35 2.19 -18.16
CA GLY A 29 63.62 1.98 -18.87
C GLY A 29 63.49 1.57 -20.35
N LEU A 30 62.39 0.91 -20.72
CA LEU A 30 62.08 0.53 -22.11
C LEU A 30 61.45 1.70 -22.89
N SER A 31 60.81 2.66 -22.21
CA SER A 31 60.21 3.85 -22.83
C SER A 31 61.22 4.93 -23.28
N THR A 32 62.52 4.82 -22.95
CA THR A 32 63.50 5.90 -23.27
C THR A 32 64.77 5.48 -24.04
N THR A 33 64.83 4.29 -24.63
CA THR A 33 66.00 3.90 -25.45
C THR A 33 65.75 3.95 -26.96
N ILE A 34 66.11 5.10 -27.54
CA ILE A 34 66.39 5.29 -28.97
C ILE A 34 67.61 4.43 -29.37
N SER A 35 67.41 3.14 -29.64
CA SER A 35 68.40 2.27 -30.31
C SER A 35 67.82 0.90 -30.70
N GLY A 36 66.70 0.88 -31.42
CA GLY A 36 66.21 -0.27 -32.17
C GLY A 36 65.98 0.15 -33.61
N GLY A 37 66.73 -0.42 -34.56
CA GLY A 37 66.69 -0.05 -35.97
C GLY A 37 65.37 -0.43 -36.65
N PHE A 38 64.35 0.40 -36.47
CA PHE A 38 63.17 0.44 -37.32
C PHE A 38 63.33 1.60 -38.31
N GLU A 39 63.16 1.30 -39.59
CA GLU A 39 63.25 2.28 -40.66
C GLU A 39 62.15 3.34 -40.49
N SER A 40 62.52 4.61 -40.67
CA SER A 40 61.56 5.71 -40.70
C SER A 40 60.63 5.54 -41.90
N ALA A 41 59.38 5.14 -41.65
CA ALA A 41 58.28 5.38 -42.57
C ALA A 41 57.82 6.84 -42.47
N SER A 42 58.76 7.79 -42.55
CA SER A 42 58.47 9.14 -43.01
C SER A 42 58.28 9.05 -44.52
N GLY A 43 57.10 8.60 -44.92
CA GLY A 43 56.87 8.18 -46.31
C GLY A 43 55.45 7.75 -46.64
N ASP A 44 54.45 8.16 -45.87
CA ASP A 44 53.08 8.30 -46.40
C ASP A 44 52.41 9.49 -45.72
N ILE A 45 52.71 10.70 -46.22
CA ILE A 45 51.88 11.88 -45.97
C ILE A 45 50.62 11.69 -46.81
N GLY A 46 49.70 10.91 -46.28
CA GLY A 46 48.27 11.11 -46.47
C GLY A 46 47.86 12.30 -45.62
N SER A 47 47.22 13.27 -46.25
CA SER A 47 46.80 14.53 -45.66
C SER A 47 45.68 14.31 -44.64
N GLY A 48 45.99 14.51 -43.36
CA GLY A 48 45.03 14.75 -42.28
C GLY A 48 45.14 13.74 -41.16
N ASP A 49 45.83 14.08 -40.07
CA ASP A 49 45.38 13.69 -38.73
C ASP A 49 46.07 14.53 -37.66
N ASP A 50 45.29 14.98 -36.69
CA ASP A 50 45.69 15.92 -35.65
C ASP A 50 46.62 15.27 -34.63
N THR A 51 47.88 15.73 -34.59
CA THR A 51 48.78 15.41 -33.48
C THR A 51 48.34 16.18 -32.24
N HIS A 52 47.46 15.59 -31.44
CA HIS A 52 46.93 16.18 -30.21
C HIS A 52 48.03 16.32 -29.14
N VAL A 53 47.96 17.45 -28.45
CA VAL A 53 48.90 17.87 -27.42
C VAL A 53 48.47 17.22 -26.11
N GLY A 54 49.39 16.53 -25.42
CA GLY A 54 49.04 15.82 -24.18
C GLY A 54 48.43 16.76 -23.13
N GLY A 55 47.16 16.52 -22.78
CA GLY A 55 46.41 17.23 -21.76
C GLY A 55 45.30 18.16 -22.28
N GLU A 56 44.97 18.12 -23.57
CA GLU A 56 43.69 18.66 -24.07
C GLU A 56 42.58 17.62 -23.82
N ASP A 57 41.36 18.13 -23.61
CA ASP A 57 40.10 17.43 -23.31
C ASP A 57 39.08 18.17 -24.20
N PHE A 58 38.70 17.54 -25.32
CA PHE A 58 38.04 18.21 -26.44
C PHE A 58 36.52 18.28 -26.30
N ASP A 59 35.90 17.24 -25.77
CA ASP A 59 34.46 17.12 -25.50
C ASP A 59 34.08 17.56 -24.08
N GLY A 60 35.03 17.60 -23.15
CA GLY A 60 34.87 18.22 -21.84
C GLY A 60 34.27 17.28 -20.78
N ASP A 61 34.40 15.97 -20.97
CA ASP A 61 33.89 14.92 -20.08
C ASP A 61 34.80 14.69 -18.84
N GLY A 62 35.99 15.30 -18.82
CA GLY A 62 36.97 15.20 -17.75
C GLY A 62 38.10 14.20 -18.02
N LEU A 63 38.12 13.53 -19.17
CA LEU A 63 39.21 12.69 -19.64
C LEU A 63 40.13 13.43 -20.60
N PRO A 64 41.46 13.26 -20.50
CA PRO A 64 42.35 13.82 -21.52
C PRO A 64 42.31 12.99 -22.82
N ASP A 65 42.30 13.64 -23.99
CA ASP A 65 42.19 13.02 -25.33
C ASP A 65 43.17 11.85 -25.55
N ARG A 66 44.35 11.94 -24.95
CA ARG A 66 45.40 10.91 -25.06
C ARG A 66 45.04 9.66 -24.26
N MET A 67 44.42 9.81 -23.11
CA MET A 67 44.05 8.73 -22.21
C MET A 67 42.92 7.89 -22.82
N GLU A 68 41.92 8.56 -23.37
CA GLU A 68 40.84 7.95 -24.16
C GLU A 68 41.39 7.12 -25.32
N GLN A 69 42.21 7.71 -26.20
CA GLN A 69 42.77 7.00 -27.35
C GLN A 69 43.75 5.86 -27.03
N THR A 70 44.39 5.86 -25.85
CA THR A 70 45.50 4.92 -25.56
C THR A 70 45.25 3.94 -24.44
N LEU A 71 44.34 4.23 -23.51
CA LEU A 71 44.07 3.42 -22.33
C LEU A 71 42.65 2.85 -22.32
N TYR A 72 41.64 3.69 -22.59
CA TYR A 72 40.24 3.32 -22.43
C TYR A 72 39.52 2.94 -23.73
N GLY A 73 39.96 3.49 -24.87
CA GLY A 73 39.40 3.16 -26.17
C GLY A 73 38.15 3.97 -26.56
N THR A 74 37.80 4.99 -25.78
CA THR A 74 36.69 5.94 -26.02
C THR A 74 37.02 6.96 -27.14
N ASP A 75 36.00 7.57 -27.74
CA ASP A 75 36.16 8.60 -28.77
C ASP A 75 36.21 9.98 -28.13
N TRP A 76 37.42 10.52 -27.98
CA TRP A 76 37.79 11.89 -27.56
C TRP A 76 37.05 13.09 -28.21
N ARG A 77 36.03 12.86 -29.04
CA ARG A 77 35.16 13.89 -29.60
C ARG A 77 33.73 13.83 -29.08
N GLU A 78 33.37 12.74 -28.42
CA GLU A 78 32.05 12.43 -27.93
C GLU A 78 32.20 12.14 -26.43
N ALA A 79 31.58 12.98 -25.60
CA ALA A 79 31.64 12.83 -24.15
C ALA A 79 31.02 11.52 -23.62
N ASP A 80 30.24 10.84 -24.47
CA ASP A 80 29.49 9.61 -24.21
C ASP A 80 29.67 8.74 -25.47
N THR A 81 30.61 7.78 -25.40
CA THR A 81 31.06 7.00 -26.56
C THR A 81 30.02 5.96 -26.97
N ASP A 82 29.33 5.32 -26.02
CA ASP A 82 28.35 4.28 -26.28
C ASP A 82 26.89 4.78 -26.40
N ASN A 83 26.71 6.09 -26.19
CA ASN A 83 25.48 6.86 -26.36
C ASN A 83 24.35 6.43 -25.42
N ASP A 84 24.67 6.02 -24.20
CA ASP A 84 23.71 5.57 -23.19
C ASP A 84 23.22 6.69 -22.26
N GLY A 85 23.89 7.85 -22.28
CA GLY A 85 23.58 9.03 -21.49
C GLY A 85 24.46 9.25 -20.26
N LEU A 86 25.44 8.38 -20.01
CA LEU A 86 26.53 8.56 -19.04
C LEU A 86 27.76 9.13 -19.75
N ASP A 87 28.49 10.05 -19.09
CA ASP A 87 29.71 10.60 -19.66
C ASP A 87 30.90 9.63 -19.40
N ASP A 88 31.72 9.35 -20.41
CA ASP A 88 32.85 8.40 -20.35
C ASP A 88 33.77 8.66 -19.15
N GLY A 89 34.04 9.94 -18.88
CA GLY A 89 34.85 10.39 -17.76
C GLY A 89 34.26 10.14 -16.39
N TRP A 90 32.93 10.17 -16.27
CA TRP A 90 32.24 9.85 -15.02
C TRP A 90 32.22 8.34 -14.78
N GLU A 91 31.94 7.55 -15.81
CA GLU A 91 31.95 6.09 -15.74
C GLU A 91 33.31 5.55 -15.30
N ILE A 92 34.39 6.03 -15.92
CA ILE A 92 35.76 5.63 -15.56
C ILE A 92 36.12 6.07 -14.14
N ALA A 93 35.67 7.24 -13.71
CA ALA A 93 35.95 7.73 -12.35
C ALA A 93 35.31 6.85 -11.28
N ASN A 94 34.13 6.29 -11.57
CA ASN A 94 33.38 5.42 -10.67
C ASN A 94 33.63 3.92 -10.88
N GLY A 95 34.29 3.53 -11.98
CA GLY A 95 34.71 2.15 -12.23
C GLY A 95 33.77 1.34 -13.14
N LEU A 96 32.89 2.02 -13.89
CA LEU A 96 32.06 1.47 -14.95
C LEU A 96 32.85 1.39 -16.28
N ASP A 97 32.29 0.72 -17.29
CA ASP A 97 32.90 0.54 -18.61
C ASP A 97 32.24 1.45 -19.67
N PRO A 98 32.91 2.53 -20.14
CA PRO A 98 32.34 3.56 -21.02
C PRO A 98 32.11 3.11 -22.48
N LEU A 99 32.22 1.81 -22.74
CA LEU A 99 31.98 1.21 -24.05
C LEU A 99 30.80 0.22 -24.00
N ASP A 100 30.13 0.13 -22.86
CA ASP A 100 29.11 -0.86 -22.55
C ASP A 100 27.83 -0.22 -22.00
N ASN A 101 26.94 0.12 -22.91
CA ASN A 101 25.64 0.75 -22.63
C ASN A 101 24.64 -0.11 -21.84
N GLY A 102 25.04 -1.30 -21.38
CA GLY A 102 24.24 -2.24 -20.60
C GLY A 102 23.07 -2.88 -21.35
N GLU A 103 22.82 -2.54 -22.62
CA GLU A 103 21.75 -3.13 -23.42
C GLU A 103 22.27 -4.20 -24.39
N PRO A 104 21.61 -5.37 -24.49
CA PRO A 104 21.95 -6.35 -25.50
C PRO A 104 21.56 -5.83 -26.88
N ASP A 105 22.53 -5.45 -27.71
CA ASP A 105 22.25 -5.11 -29.11
C ASP A 105 21.84 -6.36 -29.91
N ILE A 106 20.55 -6.41 -30.26
CA ILE A 106 19.96 -7.44 -31.12
C ILE A 106 20.60 -7.52 -32.52
N SER A 107 21.41 -6.53 -32.91
CA SER A 107 22.14 -6.48 -34.17
C SER A 107 23.43 -7.31 -34.18
N GLU A 108 23.97 -7.66 -33.01
CA GLU A 108 25.19 -8.46 -32.83
C GLU A 108 24.95 -9.98 -32.87
N ILE A 109 23.69 -10.42 -32.83
CA ILE A 109 23.34 -11.85 -32.91
C ILE A 109 23.36 -12.33 -34.37
N ASP A 110 24.52 -12.75 -34.89
CA ASP A 110 24.60 -13.46 -36.18
C ASP A 110 24.04 -14.90 -36.06
N PHE A 111 22.75 -15.06 -36.35
CA PHE A 111 22.10 -16.37 -36.42
C PHE A 111 22.63 -17.31 -37.54
N ASN A 112 23.60 -16.89 -38.36
CA ASN A 112 24.10 -17.70 -39.50
C ASN A 112 25.45 -18.41 -39.29
N SER A 113 26.16 -18.18 -38.18
CA SER A 113 27.41 -18.89 -37.89
C SER A 113 27.31 -19.66 -36.58
N PRO A 114 27.03 -20.98 -36.60
CA PRO A 114 27.33 -21.81 -35.44
C PRO A 114 28.85 -21.91 -35.37
N ASP A 115 29.45 -21.08 -34.51
CA ASP A 115 30.88 -21.04 -34.36
C ASP A 115 31.34 -22.40 -33.82
N ASN A 116 32.13 -23.10 -34.64
CA ASN A 116 32.84 -24.30 -34.23
C ASN A 116 34.30 -23.88 -34.08
N GLU A 117 34.61 -23.06 -33.07
CA GLU A 117 36.00 -22.78 -32.74
C GLU A 117 36.44 -23.50 -31.46
N GLU A 118 37.35 -24.42 -31.72
CA GLU A 118 38.15 -25.18 -30.80
C GLU A 118 39.32 -24.28 -30.35
N ASP A 119 39.35 -23.89 -29.07
CA ASP A 119 40.55 -23.55 -28.31
C ASP A 119 41.43 -22.37 -28.84
N THR A 120 40.95 -21.14 -28.66
CA THR A 120 41.78 -20.02 -28.20
C THR A 120 41.03 -19.28 -27.09
N GLY A 121 41.52 -19.36 -25.85
CA GLY A 121 40.92 -18.70 -24.68
C GLY A 121 41.06 -17.18 -24.66
N GLU A 122 40.63 -16.50 -25.73
CA GLU A 122 40.27 -15.09 -25.72
C GLU A 122 38.75 -15.03 -25.81
N GLN A 123 38.10 -15.00 -24.64
CA GLN A 123 36.69 -14.67 -24.51
C GLN A 123 36.56 -13.17 -24.82
N ASN A 124 36.47 -12.83 -26.11
CA ASN A 124 35.94 -11.53 -26.54
C ASN A 124 34.46 -11.71 -26.92
N GLU A 125 33.73 -12.35 -26.02
CA GLU A 125 32.28 -12.34 -25.94
C GLU A 125 31.94 -11.47 -24.72
N THR A 126 32.12 -10.15 -24.85
CA THR A 126 31.54 -9.24 -23.85
C THR A 126 30.05 -9.24 -24.12
N PHE A 127 29.33 -10.14 -23.44
CA PHE A 127 27.92 -9.88 -23.22
C PHE A 127 27.84 -8.53 -22.49
N PRO A 128 27.06 -7.56 -22.99
CA PRO A 128 26.86 -6.28 -22.31
C PRO A 128 26.49 -6.54 -20.85
N ASN A 129 27.19 -5.89 -19.92
CA ASN A 129 26.89 -5.99 -18.50
C ASN A 129 25.78 -4.98 -18.19
N PRO A 130 24.57 -5.43 -17.80
CA PRO A 130 23.47 -4.52 -17.51
C PRO A 130 23.79 -3.49 -16.42
N ASP A 131 24.75 -3.82 -15.55
CA ASP A 131 25.19 -2.97 -14.44
C ASP A 131 25.98 -1.74 -14.94
N ASN A 132 26.53 -1.73 -16.16
CA ASN A 132 27.29 -0.59 -16.69
C ASN A 132 26.38 0.53 -17.25
N GLY A 133 25.22 0.16 -17.80
CA GLY A 133 24.31 1.12 -18.43
C GLY A 133 23.63 2.08 -17.44
N PRO A 134 22.85 3.06 -17.92
CA PRO A 134 22.25 4.11 -17.10
C PRO A 134 21.23 3.61 -16.05
N PHE A 135 20.66 2.43 -16.28
CA PHE A 135 19.70 1.76 -15.41
C PHE A 135 20.32 0.60 -14.62
N GLY A 136 21.64 0.44 -14.69
CA GLY A 136 22.38 -0.53 -13.90
C GLY A 136 22.43 -0.12 -12.43
N ASP A 137 22.62 -1.12 -11.57
CA ASP A 137 22.80 -1.00 -10.12
C ASP A 137 23.92 -1.99 -9.70
N PRO A 138 25.20 -1.61 -9.91
CA PRO A 138 26.34 -2.51 -9.74
C PRO A 138 26.55 -2.98 -8.30
N ASP A 139 26.31 -2.11 -7.33
CA ASP A 139 26.50 -2.44 -5.92
C ASP A 139 25.24 -2.97 -5.24
N ARG A 140 24.04 -2.77 -5.82
CA ARG A 140 22.74 -3.27 -5.35
C ARG A 140 22.28 -2.59 -4.09
N ASP A 141 22.44 -1.27 -4.02
CA ASP A 141 21.82 -0.43 -3.01
C ASP A 141 20.42 0.08 -3.43
N GLY A 142 20.06 -0.08 -4.71
CA GLY A 142 18.77 0.28 -5.29
C GLY A 142 18.74 1.65 -5.97
N LEU A 143 19.86 2.37 -6.06
CA LEU A 143 20.01 3.52 -6.94
C LEU A 143 20.49 3.08 -8.33
N THR A 144 20.00 3.76 -9.37
CA THR A 144 20.54 3.58 -10.72
C THR A 144 21.78 4.44 -10.93
N ASN A 145 22.70 4.01 -11.80
CA ASN A 145 23.88 4.79 -12.20
C ASN A 145 23.55 6.26 -12.54
N THR A 146 22.41 6.51 -13.20
CA THR A 146 21.96 7.88 -13.53
C THR A 146 21.59 8.69 -12.29
N GLU A 147 20.93 8.08 -11.31
CA GLU A 147 20.53 8.73 -10.05
C GLU A 147 21.76 9.05 -9.19
N GLU A 148 22.70 8.12 -9.11
CA GLU A 148 23.96 8.31 -8.40
C GLU A 148 24.82 9.40 -9.03
N MET A 149 24.84 9.51 -10.35
CA MET A 149 25.47 10.64 -11.04
C MET A 149 24.88 11.99 -10.60
N LEU A 150 23.56 12.05 -10.37
CA LEU A 150 22.88 13.27 -9.95
C LEU A 150 23.14 13.59 -8.46
N LEU A 151 23.23 12.57 -7.62
CA LEU A 151 23.54 12.69 -6.19
C LEU A 151 25.04 12.94 -5.95
N GLY A 152 25.91 12.48 -6.86
CA GLY A 152 27.36 12.54 -6.75
C GLY A 152 27.96 11.37 -5.96
N THR A 153 27.18 10.31 -5.73
CA THR A 153 27.58 9.07 -5.06
C THR A 153 28.31 8.13 -6.02
N ASN A 154 28.81 7.00 -5.53
CA ASN A 154 29.63 6.07 -6.30
C ASN A 154 28.91 4.75 -6.59
N PRO A 155 28.59 4.45 -7.87
CA PRO A 155 27.88 3.24 -8.31
C PRO A 155 28.43 1.88 -7.92
N ASN A 156 29.65 1.82 -7.43
CA ASN A 156 30.27 0.57 -7.01
C ASN A 156 30.39 0.46 -5.48
N LEU A 157 29.87 1.43 -4.74
CA LEU A 157 29.95 1.53 -3.29
C LEU A 157 28.58 1.90 -2.72
N LYS A 158 27.93 0.91 -2.09
CA LYS A 158 26.65 1.10 -1.39
C LYS A 158 26.60 2.26 -0.39
N ASP A 159 27.76 2.64 0.14
CA ASP A 159 27.96 3.61 1.21
C ASP A 159 29.17 4.45 0.80
N THR A 160 28.91 5.63 0.21
CA THR A 160 29.93 6.47 -0.40
C THR A 160 30.81 7.16 0.64
N ASP A 161 30.23 7.58 1.77
CA ASP A 161 30.93 8.34 2.80
C ASP A 161 31.48 7.48 3.97
N GLY A 162 31.10 6.20 3.99
CA GLY A 162 31.63 5.14 4.85
C GLY A 162 31.06 5.17 6.26
N ASP A 163 29.86 5.71 6.44
CA ASP A 163 29.25 5.93 7.74
C ASP A 163 28.39 4.74 8.25
N GLY A 164 28.10 3.80 7.35
CA GLY A 164 27.37 2.56 7.59
C GLY A 164 25.91 2.57 7.13
N LEU A 165 25.41 3.68 6.57
CA LEU A 165 24.13 3.78 5.87
C LEU A 165 24.33 3.64 4.36
N ASN A 166 23.28 3.28 3.63
CA ASN A 166 23.36 3.18 2.18
C ASN A 166 22.94 4.50 1.48
N ASP A 167 23.51 4.75 0.31
CA ASP A 167 23.34 6.02 -0.40
C ASP A 167 21.87 6.27 -0.80
N ARG A 168 21.15 5.20 -1.20
CA ARG A 168 19.71 5.25 -1.53
C ARG A 168 18.89 5.82 -0.36
N TRP A 169 19.00 5.19 0.80
CA TRP A 169 18.19 5.45 1.98
C TRP A 169 18.45 6.84 2.53
N GLU A 170 19.71 7.27 2.56
CA GLU A 170 20.07 8.63 2.98
C GLU A 170 19.48 9.69 2.04
N SER A 171 19.53 9.46 0.72
CA SER A 171 19.00 10.39 -0.27
C SER A 171 17.48 10.58 -0.17
N GLU A 172 16.75 9.57 0.31
CA GLU A 172 15.31 9.60 0.48
C GLU A 172 14.90 10.39 1.73
N TYR A 173 15.65 10.23 2.82
CA TYR A 173 15.31 10.78 4.14
C TYR A 173 16.15 12.01 4.55
N THR A 174 16.94 12.60 3.65
CA THR A 174 17.76 13.79 3.94
C THR A 174 16.95 14.93 4.56
N PHE A 175 17.40 15.47 5.70
CA PHE A 175 16.80 16.68 6.28
C PHE A 175 17.78 17.61 6.98
N VAL A 176 17.37 18.88 7.10
CA VAL A 176 18.23 19.95 7.62
C VAL A 176 17.81 20.38 9.02
N VAL A 177 18.75 20.29 9.96
CA VAL A 177 18.57 20.71 11.36
C VAL A 177 19.32 22.01 11.64
N GLU A 178 18.61 23.00 12.18
CA GLU A 178 19.17 24.28 12.59
C GLU A 178 19.78 24.19 14.00
N THR A 179 21.11 24.11 14.08
CA THR A 179 21.84 24.11 15.37
C THR A 179 22.41 25.49 15.71
N PRO A 180 22.77 25.77 16.99
CA PRO A 180 23.41 27.02 17.38
C PRO A 180 24.75 27.30 16.67
N THR A 181 25.36 26.27 16.09
CA THR A 181 26.64 26.32 15.36
C THR A 181 26.49 26.47 13.84
N GLY A 182 25.28 26.26 13.30
CA GLY A 182 24.96 26.31 11.87
C GLY A 182 23.86 25.31 11.51
N SER A 183 23.37 25.37 10.26
CA SER A 183 22.54 24.31 9.69
C SER A 183 23.40 23.08 9.42
N ILE A 184 22.99 21.92 9.92
CA ILE A 184 23.58 20.61 9.60
C ILE A 184 22.56 19.87 8.74
N THR A 185 23.01 19.30 7.63
CA THR A 185 22.22 18.36 6.83
C THR A 185 22.51 16.98 7.40
N LEU A 186 21.49 16.28 7.88
CA LEU A 186 21.59 14.90 8.33
C LEU A 186 21.13 13.97 7.20
N LEU A 187 21.64 12.74 7.22
CA LEU A 187 21.43 11.71 6.18
C LEU A 187 21.81 12.25 4.80
N ASP A 188 23.04 12.75 4.68
CA ASP A 188 23.61 13.23 3.40
C ASP A 188 24.58 12.16 2.92
N PRO A 189 24.34 11.48 1.77
CA PRO A 189 25.14 10.33 1.32
C PRO A 189 26.60 10.68 0.97
N LEU A 190 26.97 11.95 1.05
CA LEU A 190 28.34 12.44 0.84
C LEU A 190 29.04 12.89 2.13
N ASP A 191 28.34 12.96 3.27
CA ASP A 191 28.87 13.43 4.55
C ASP A 191 28.15 12.83 5.77
N GLY A 192 28.67 11.71 6.28
CA GLY A 192 28.17 10.99 7.46
C GLY A 192 28.39 11.68 8.80
N ASN A 193 28.51 13.01 8.80
CA ASN A 193 28.52 13.90 9.96
C ASN A 193 29.30 13.36 11.18
N TRP A 194 30.55 12.96 10.95
CA TRP A 194 31.41 12.37 11.98
C TRP A 194 31.60 13.31 13.20
N ASP A 195 31.31 12.81 14.41
CA ASP A 195 31.39 13.55 15.67
C ASP A 195 30.57 14.87 15.65
N CYS A 196 29.34 14.82 15.12
CA CYS A 196 28.50 16.01 15.01
C CYS A 196 28.05 16.59 16.36
N TYR A 197 27.61 17.86 16.34
CA TYR A 197 27.22 18.61 17.54
C TYR A 197 26.07 17.96 18.34
N LEU A 198 25.22 17.17 17.69
CA LEU A 198 24.07 16.50 18.30
C LEU A 198 24.49 15.31 19.18
N LEU A 199 25.64 14.68 18.89
CA LEU A 199 26.25 13.63 19.72
C LEU A 199 26.94 14.24 20.95
N THR A 200 26.13 14.70 21.91
CA THR A 200 26.64 15.13 23.21
C THR A 200 27.24 13.95 23.99
N PRO A 201 28.21 14.16 24.90
CA PRO A 201 28.74 13.08 25.74
C PRO A 201 27.66 12.35 26.55
N GLU A 202 26.58 13.05 26.90
CA GLU A 202 25.40 12.45 27.51
C GLU A 202 24.66 11.51 26.54
N ALA A 203 24.44 11.93 25.29
CA ALA A 203 23.82 11.10 24.26
C ALA A 203 24.66 9.86 23.94
N GLN A 204 25.97 10.03 23.71
CA GLN A 204 26.89 8.92 23.46
C GLN A 204 26.85 7.88 24.59
N GLY A 205 26.83 8.33 25.86
CA GLY A 205 26.75 7.41 27.00
C GLY A 205 25.41 6.69 27.15
N LEU A 206 24.30 7.29 26.70
CA LEU A 206 23.00 6.60 26.63
C LEU A 206 23.01 5.56 25.51
N ILE A 207 23.58 5.90 24.37
CA ILE A 207 23.68 5.01 23.21
C ILE A 207 24.56 3.79 23.51
N GLU A 208 25.76 4.01 24.04
CA GLU A 208 26.68 2.93 24.42
C GLU A 208 26.05 1.98 25.44
N GLN A 209 25.17 2.47 26.32
CA GLN A 209 24.45 1.64 27.27
C GLN A 209 23.39 0.75 26.61
N ASP A 210 22.80 1.23 25.52
CA ASP A 210 21.68 0.61 24.81
C ASP A 210 22.17 -0.49 23.85
N ILE A 211 23.03 -0.14 22.89
CA ILE A 211 23.62 -1.10 21.93
C ILE A 211 24.73 -1.96 22.55
N GLY A 212 25.31 -1.48 23.65
CA GLY A 212 26.43 -2.13 24.33
C GLY A 212 27.80 -1.77 23.75
N SER A 213 28.82 -1.90 24.59
CA SER A 213 30.17 -1.41 24.28
C SER A 213 30.85 -2.08 23.08
N SER A 214 30.46 -3.31 22.73
CA SER A 214 31.06 -4.00 21.57
C SER A 214 30.57 -3.45 20.25
N GLU A 215 29.26 -3.23 20.12
CA GLU A 215 28.66 -2.68 18.90
C GLU A 215 29.05 -1.21 18.74
N TRP A 216 29.07 -0.45 19.84
CA TRP A 216 29.59 0.91 19.86
C TRP A 216 31.00 1.02 19.29
N ASP A 217 31.94 0.18 19.75
CA ASP A 217 33.33 0.20 19.28
C ASP A 217 33.45 -0.22 17.80
N GLU A 218 32.55 -1.08 17.29
CA GLU A 218 32.53 -1.53 15.89
C GLU A 218 31.99 -0.47 14.93
N MET A 219 31.03 0.34 15.38
CA MET A 219 30.45 1.46 14.62
C MET A 219 31.32 2.74 14.66
N GLY A 220 32.43 2.72 15.40
CA GLY A 220 33.38 3.83 15.46
C GLY A 220 34.41 3.76 14.34
N SER A 221 34.61 4.87 13.62
CA SER A 221 35.71 5.00 12.66
C SER A 221 36.91 5.73 13.28
N GLN A 222 37.97 5.94 12.47
CA GLN A 222 39.09 6.78 12.87
C GLN A 222 38.67 8.25 13.12
N PHE A 223 37.53 8.66 12.56
CA PHE A 223 37.01 10.03 12.58
C PHE A 223 35.99 10.29 13.68
N GLY A 224 35.56 9.25 14.40
CA GLY A 224 34.56 9.35 15.46
C GLY A 224 33.40 8.39 15.19
N HIS A 225 32.22 8.74 15.68
CA HIS A 225 30.99 8.04 15.34
C HIS A 225 30.13 8.93 14.43
N SER A 226 29.52 8.32 13.41
CA SER A 226 28.52 9.01 12.58
C SER A 226 27.31 9.34 13.44
N CYS A 227 26.79 10.56 13.28
CA CYS A 227 25.52 10.89 13.90
C CYS A 227 24.32 10.59 13.01
N ASP A 228 24.55 10.42 11.71
CA ASP A 228 23.55 9.95 10.78
C ASP A 228 23.20 8.50 11.10
N ALA A 229 24.17 7.60 11.27
CA ALA A 229 23.87 6.21 11.61
C ALA A 229 23.28 5.98 13.02
N LEU A 230 23.66 6.78 14.02
CA LEU A 230 23.40 6.48 15.44
C LEU A 230 22.25 7.22 16.10
N LEU A 231 21.84 8.36 15.53
CA LEU A 231 20.73 9.11 16.08
C LEU A 231 19.41 8.41 15.74
N ASP A 232 18.42 8.68 16.58
CA ASP A 232 17.02 8.32 16.39
C ASP A 232 16.33 9.65 16.06
N LEU A 233 15.77 9.74 14.86
CA LEU A 233 15.33 11.00 14.25
C LEU A 233 13.82 11.22 14.40
N GLU A 234 13.10 10.24 14.95
CA GLU A 234 11.67 10.32 15.16
C GLU A 234 11.27 11.45 16.12
N GLN A 235 10.10 12.03 15.86
CA GLN A 235 9.51 13.11 16.66
C GLN A 235 8.03 12.79 16.93
N PRO A 236 7.51 12.99 18.16
CA PRO A 236 8.03 13.86 19.22
C PRO A 236 8.82 13.16 20.35
N GLU A 237 8.81 11.83 20.41
CA GLU A 237 9.65 11.05 21.33
C GLU A 237 10.42 10.02 20.49
N PRO A 238 11.77 9.98 20.54
CA PRO A 238 12.56 8.95 19.86
C PRO A 238 12.12 7.57 20.37
N ASP A 239 11.70 6.71 19.47
CA ASP A 239 10.95 5.50 19.81
C ASP A 239 11.83 4.25 20.03
N SER A 240 13.15 4.43 19.97
CA SER A 240 14.22 3.47 20.25
C SER A 240 14.79 2.76 19.03
N LEU A 241 14.21 2.88 17.83
CA LEU A 241 14.93 2.50 16.62
C LEU A 241 15.92 3.58 16.23
N ARG A 242 17.00 3.14 15.60
CA ARG A 242 18.11 4.01 15.22
C ARG A 242 18.28 3.84 13.73
N ASN A 243 18.75 4.87 13.06
CA ASN A 243 18.86 4.88 11.61
C ASN A 243 19.58 3.66 11.01
N TYR A 244 20.67 3.17 11.63
CA TYR A 244 21.35 1.95 11.13
C TYR A 244 20.53 0.66 11.23
N VAL A 245 19.53 0.62 12.11
CA VAL A 245 18.57 -0.49 12.23
C VAL A 245 17.45 -0.30 11.21
N GLU A 246 17.01 0.94 11.01
CA GLU A 246 15.93 1.30 10.09
C GLU A 246 16.35 1.09 8.64
N GLU A 247 17.53 1.58 8.24
CA GLU A 247 18.12 1.33 6.92
C GLU A 247 18.18 -0.16 6.59
N ARG A 248 18.53 -0.99 7.57
CA ARG A 248 18.64 -2.44 7.37
C ARG A 248 17.31 -3.08 6.97
N TYR A 249 16.21 -2.53 7.47
CA TYR A 249 14.86 -3.02 7.20
C TYR A 249 14.12 -2.16 6.16
N ASP A 250 14.81 -1.18 5.55
CA ASP A 250 14.23 -0.19 4.62
C ASP A 250 13.05 0.58 5.22
N THR A 251 13.10 0.87 6.53
CA THR A 251 12.05 1.60 7.25
C THR A 251 12.30 3.11 7.27
N ASN A 252 11.26 3.89 7.56
CA ASN A 252 11.26 5.34 7.53
C ASN A 252 11.68 5.92 8.90
N PRO A 253 12.84 6.62 9.00
CA PRO A 253 13.38 7.14 10.26
C PRO A 253 12.61 8.31 10.89
N LEU A 254 11.52 8.73 10.25
CA LEU A 254 10.68 9.84 10.68
C LEU A 254 9.29 9.39 11.14
N GLU A 255 8.93 8.12 10.93
CA GLU A 255 7.61 7.56 11.21
C GLU A 255 7.72 6.28 12.04
N GLU A 256 6.86 6.16 13.04
CA GLU A 256 6.87 5.05 14.01
C GLU A 256 6.38 3.70 13.42
N ASP A 257 5.65 3.76 12.32
CA ASP A 257 4.99 2.64 11.61
C ASP A 257 5.21 2.91 10.11
N SER A 258 6.25 2.30 9.56
CA SER A 258 6.82 2.63 8.25
C SER A 258 6.03 2.04 7.09
N ASP A 259 5.51 0.83 7.26
CA ASP A 259 4.72 0.13 6.25
C ASP A 259 3.20 0.37 6.42
N GLY A 260 2.78 0.99 7.53
CA GLY A 260 1.41 1.41 7.78
C GLY A 260 0.49 0.24 8.12
N ASP A 261 1.04 -0.86 8.65
CA ASP A 261 0.33 -2.11 8.88
C ASP A 261 -0.45 -2.17 10.20
N LEU A 262 -0.33 -1.14 11.06
CA LEU A 262 -0.88 -0.98 12.43
C LEU A 262 0.03 -1.43 13.59
N ILE A 263 1.24 -1.90 13.31
CA ILE A 263 2.31 -2.16 14.29
C ILE A 263 3.38 -1.09 14.13
N ALA A 264 3.99 -0.68 15.23
CA ALA A 264 5.18 0.16 15.15
C ALA A 264 6.42 -0.70 14.89
N ASP A 265 7.35 -0.21 14.08
CA ASP A 265 8.57 -0.93 13.64
C ASP A 265 9.34 -1.55 14.83
N ARG A 266 9.44 -0.79 15.93
CA ARG A 266 10.14 -1.24 17.15
C ARG A 266 9.52 -2.47 17.80
N TYR A 267 8.21 -2.66 17.65
CA TYR A 267 7.48 -3.75 18.28
C TYR A 267 7.58 -5.03 17.46
N GLU A 268 7.79 -4.93 16.16
CA GLU A 268 7.98 -6.07 15.28
C GLU A 268 9.32 -6.75 15.53
N ILE A 269 10.39 -5.97 15.65
CA ILE A 269 11.72 -6.52 15.95
C ILE A 269 11.91 -6.88 17.45
N ALA A 270 10.90 -6.64 18.28
CA ALA A 270 10.99 -6.88 19.72
C ALA A 270 10.93 -8.38 20.05
N TYR A 271 11.59 -8.76 21.15
CA TYR A 271 11.57 -10.13 21.64
C TYR A 271 10.81 -10.24 22.98
N GLY A 272 9.78 -11.09 23.02
CA GLY A 272 9.07 -11.43 24.25
C GLY A 272 7.81 -10.61 24.46
N GLN A 273 7.57 -10.12 25.68
CA GLN A 273 6.33 -9.42 26.04
C GLN A 273 6.51 -7.91 25.88
N ILE A 274 5.67 -7.28 25.07
CA ILE A 274 5.65 -5.85 24.81
C ILE A 274 4.45 -5.19 25.49
N GLN A 275 4.58 -3.89 25.77
CA GLN A 275 3.52 -3.06 26.35
C GLN A 275 3.02 -2.09 25.29
N LEU A 276 1.80 -2.32 24.83
CA LEU A 276 1.15 -1.56 23.78
C LEU A 276 0.25 -0.47 24.38
N GLY A 277 0.42 0.76 23.91
CA GLY A 277 -0.47 1.89 24.20
C GLY A 277 -1.60 2.05 23.16
N VAL A 278 -1.40 1.50 21.97
CA VAL A 278 -2.33 1.42 20.85
C VAL A 278 -2.37 -0.04 20.39
N HIS A 279 -3.56 -0.56 20.06
CA HIS A 279 -3.75 -1.91 19.53
C HIS A 279 -4.86 -1.84 18.47
N CYS A 280 -4.61 -2.37 17.27
CA CYS A 280 -5.54 -2.27 16.13
C CYS A 280 -5.90 -0.82 15.74
N GLY A 281 -4.94 0.11 15.77
CA GLY A 281 -5.21 1.54 15.54
C GLY A 281 -6.02 2.26 16.64
N VAL A 282 -6.45 1.55 17.70
CA VAL A 282 -7.25 2.13 18.79
C VAL A 282 -6.40 2.28 20.07
N PRO A 283 -6.38 3.47 20.71
CA PRO A 283 -5.66 3.65 21.96
C PRO A 283 -6.30 2.82 23.08
N VAL A 284 -5.49 1.99 23.75
CA VAL A 284 -5.97 1.13 24.84
C VAL A 284 -5.97 1.87 26.17
N PHE A 285 -6.95 1.58 27.03
CA PHE A 285 -7.00 2.13 28.39
C PHE A 285 -5.91 1.50 29.27
N GLY A 286 -4.71 2.10 29.29
CA GLY A 286 -3.58 1.66 30.08
C GLY A 286 -2.45 1.13 29.21
N THR A 287 -2.05 -0.11 29.44
CA THR A 287 -1.04 -0.82 28.63
C THR A 287 -1.51 -2.25 28.45
N LEU A 288 -1.65 -2.69 27.20
CA LEU A 288 -1.92 -4.07 26.86
C LEU A 288 -0.59 -4.83 26.84
N ASN A 289 -0.53 -6.01 27.46
CA ASN A 289 0.67 -6.85 27.40
C ASN A 289 0.41 -7.99 26.43
N LEU A 290 1.09 -7.97 25.28
CA LEU A 290 1.05 -9.02 24.27
C LEU A 290 2.47 -9.51 23.98
N GLN A 291 2.57 -10.70 23.40
CA GLN A 291 3.83 -11.18 22.87
C GLN A 291 4.12 -10.43 21.55
N ALA A 292 5.37 -10.03 21.30
CA ALA A 292 5.75 -9.45 20.00
C ALA A 292 5.49 -10.45 18.86
N PRO A 293 5.10 -9.97 17.66
CA PRO A 293 4.55 -10.77 16.57
C PRO A 293 5.46 -11.96 16.22
N TYR A 294 6.74 -11.70 15.96
CA TYR A 294 7.71 -12.70 15.48
C TYR A 294 8.55 -13.37 16.56
N THR A 295 8.18 -13.24 17.85
CA THR A 295 8.97 -13.82 18.96
C THR A 295 9.24 -15.32 18.79
N ASP A 296 8.32 -16.06 18.18
CA ASP A 296 8.43 -17.52 18.00
C ASP A 296 9.52 -17.92 16.97
N PHE A 297 9.93 -17.00 16.09
CA PHE A 297 11.00 -17.21 15.10
C PHE A 297 12.39 -16.82 15.62
N MET A 298 12.45 -16.12 16.75
CA MET A 298 13.71 -15.69 17.37
C MET A 298 14.21 -16.72 18.40
N SER A 299 15.48 -17.10 18.35
CA SER A 299 16.08 -17.99 19.35
C SER A 299 16.39 -17.30 20.70
N GLY A 300 16.36 -15.97 20.71
CA GLY A 300 16.56 -15.14 21.90
C GLY A 300 16.64 -13.65 21.57
N HIS A 301 16.88 -12.84 22.59
CA HIS A 301 17.02 -11.39 22.44
C HIS A 301 18.20 -11.05 21.50
N GLY A 302 17.92 -10.29 20.44
CA GLY A 302 18.91 -9.87 19.44
C GLY A 302 19.17 -10.86 18.30
N ASP A 303 18.41 -11.97 18.23
CA ASP A 303 18.46 -12.86 17.06
C ASP A 303 17.67 -12.25 15.90
N ARG A 304 18.37 -11.76 14.87
CA ARG A 304 17.79 -11.11 13.69
C ARG A 304 17.83 -11.99 12.43
N THR A 305 18.25 -13.25 12.56
CA THR A 305 18.51 -14.14 11.39
C THR A 305 17.28 -14.48 10.55
N TRP A 306 16.09 -14.39 11.14
CA TRP A 306 14.84 -14.61 10.41
C TRP A 306 14.36 -13.36 9.68
N PHE A 307 14.65 -12.17 10.21
CA PHE A 307 14.36 -10.88 9.56
C PHE A 307 15.33 -10.57 8.40
N GLU A 308 16.41 -11.33 8.22
CA GLU A 308 17.31 -11.23 7.04
C GLU A 308 16.84 -12.13 5.88
N GLN A 309 15.67 -12.74 6.02
CA GLN A 309 15.05 -13.58 5.00
C GLN A 309 13.90 -12.81 4.36
N ASP A 310 13.49 -13.32 3.22
CA ASP A 310 12.38 -12.85 2.40
C ASP A 310 11.49 -14.08 2.20
N MET A 311 10.36 -14.12 2.90
CA MET A 311 9.52 -15.31 3.03
C MET A 311 8.59 -15.48 1.82
N ASP A 312 8.06 -14.40 1.27
CA ASP A 312 7.13 -14.41 0.14
C ASP A 312 7.84 -14.18 -1.22
N ASN A 313 9.11 -13.74 -1.21
CA ASN A 313 9.96 -13.41 -2.36
C ASN A 313 9.51 -12.16 -3.13
N ASP A 314 8.95 -11.16 -2.45
CA ASP A 314 8.60 -9.86 -3.04
C ASP A 314 9.80 -8.89 -3.13
N GLY A 315 10.92 -9.23 -2.50
CA GLY A 315 12.15 -8.44 -2.46
C GLY A 315 12.32 -7.58 -1.21
N ARG A 316 11.37 -7.62 -0.27
CA ARG A 316 11.45 -7.02 1.06
C ARG A 316 11.92 -8.06 2.07
N LEU A 317 12.42 -7.56 3.20
CA LEU A 317 12.86 -8.39 4.30
C LEU A 317 11.73 -8.52 5.31
N ASN A 318 11.52 -9.72 5.85
CA ASN A 318 10.47 -9.98 6.84
C ASN A 318 10.52 -8.97 8.00
N GLY A 319 9.35 -8.55 8.49
CA GLY A 319 9.19 -7.61 9.60
C GLY A 319 8.90 -6.18 9.13
N PRO A 320 9.51 -5.15 9.74
CA PRO A 320 8.92 -3.80 9.77
C PRO A 320 8.91 -3.00 8.46
N GLY A 321 9.63 -3.46 7.44
CA GLY A 321 9.56 -2.86 6.10
C GLY A 321 8.59 -3.57 5.18
N ASP A 322 8.03 -4.70 5.63
CA ASP A 322 7.24 -5.63 4.85
C ASP A 322 5.84 -5.76 5.42
N TRP A 323 4.92 -5.09 4.72
CA TRP A 323 3.51 -4.96 5.10
C TRP A 323 2.78 -6.31 5.21
N ASP A 324 3.21 -7.35 4.49
CA ASP A 324 2.59 -8.69 4.46
C ASP A 324 3.71 -9.74 4.35
N THR A 325 4.32 -10.07 5.49
CA THR A 325 5.54 -10.88 5.56
C THR A 325 5.38 -12.28 4.94
N ASP A 326 4.17 -12.84 4.89
CA ASP A 326 3.95 -14.16 4.31
C ASP A 326 3.22 -14.19 2.96
N GLY A 327 2.82 -13.02 2.47
CA GLY A 327 2.30 -12.79 1.13
C GLY A 327 0.90 -13.36 0.92
N ASP A 328 0.05 -13.40 1.95
CA ASP A 328 -1.30 -13.95 1.89
C ASP A 328 -2.41 -12.94 1.62
N GLY A 329 -2.03 -11.65 1.58
CA GLY A 329 -2.90 -10.51 1.27
C GLY A 329 -3.46 -9.81 2.51
N MET A 330 -3.12 -10.27 3.71
CA MET A 330 -3.43 -9.58 4.97
C MET A 330 -2.19 -8.86 5.51
N PRO A 331 -2.33 -7.64 6.05
CA PRO A 331 -1.22 -7.01 6.73
C PRO A 331 -0.85 -7.71 8.02
N ASP A 332 0.45 -7.72 8.32
CA ASP A 332 1.03 -8.26 9.54
C ASP A 332 0.37 -7.66 10.81
N GLY A 333 0.08 -6.36 10.81
CA GLY A 333 -0.60 -5.70 11.91
C GLY A 333 -2.09 -5.98 12.04
N PHE A 334 -2.78 -6.30 10.95
CA PHE A 334 -4.15 -6.84 11.01
C PHE A 334 -4.14 -8.23 11.65
N GLU A 335 -3.22 -9.09 11.22
CA GLU A 335 -3.05 -10.40 11.80
C GLU A 335 -2.63 -10.35 13.26
N TYR A 336 -1.74 -9.41 13.61
CA TYR A 336 -1.33 -9.19 14.99
C TYR A 336 -2.47 -8.67 15.87
N CYS A 337 -3.30 -7.78 15.32
CA CYS A 337 -4.50 -7.27 15.96
C CYS A 337 -5.44 -8.41 16.40
N TYR A 338 -5.68 -9.37 15.49
CA TYR A 338 -6.55 -10.54 15.71
C TYR A 338 -5.76 -11.82 16.00
N SER A 339 -4.53 -11.68 16.51
CA SER A 339 -3.63 -12.81 16.73
C SER A 339 -4.13 -13.82 17.76
N LEU A 340 -5.08 -13.44 18.63
CA LEU A 340 -5.62 -14.31 19.68
C LEU A 340 -7.13 -14.43 19.56
N ASP A 341 -7.62 -15.67 19.60
CA ASP A 341 -9.05 -15.95 19.66
C ASP A 341 -9.67 -15.56 21.03
N HIS A 342 -10.98 -15.75 21.15
CA HIS A 342 -11.72 -15.57 22.41
C HIS A 342 -11.22 -16.44 23.58
N SER A 343 -10.48 -17.52 23.29
CA SER A 343 -9.88 -18.45 24.25
C SER A 343 -8.45 -18.04 24.66
N GLY A 344 -7.84 -17.11 23.94
CA GLY A 344 -6.44 -16.70 24.08
C GLY A 344 -5.44 -17.62 23.38
N ASP A 345 -5.89 -18.43 22.43
CA ASP A 345 -5.06 -19.25 21.55
C ASP A 345 -4.71 -18.47 20.27
N ARG A 346 -3.53 -18.72 19.70
CA ARG A 346 -3.09 -18.03 18.48
C ARG A 346 -4.02 -18.38 17.31
N PHE A 347 -4.59 -17.36 16.67
CA PHE A 347 -5.58 -17.46 15.61
C PHE A 347 -5.00 -17.05 14.26
N LEU A 348 -4.68 -15.77 14.09
CA LEU A 348 -3.89 -15.26 12.95
C LEU A 348 -2.41 -15.16 13.30
N ASN A 349 -1.57 -15.22 12.29
CA ASN A 349 -0.14 -15.20 12.45
C ASN A 349 0.57 -14.63 11.20
N PRO A 350 1.25 -13.47 11.34
CA PRO A 350 2.08 -12.76 10.33
C PRO A 350 3.17 -13.53 9.57
N ALA A 351 3.22 -14.84 9.72
CA ALA A 351 4.24 -15.71 9.14
C ALA A 351 3.66 -17.09 8.79
N ASN A 352 2.34 -17.17 8.60
CA ASN A 352 1.60 -18.34 8.19
C ASN A 352 0.45 -18.00 7.22
N ALA A 353 0.77 -17.89 5.93
CA ALA A 353 -0.15 -17.65 4.81
C ALA A 353 -1.37 -18.59 4.62
N THR A 354 -1.57 -19.57 5.50
CA THR A 354 -2.69 -20.53 5.44
C THR A 354 -3.88 -20.13 6.28
N ASP A 355 -3.75 -19.16 7.19
CA ASP A 355 -4.85 -18.70 8.03
C ASP A 355 -5.70 -17.59 7.38
N ALA A 356 -5.27 -16.92 6.30
CA ALA A 356 -6.13 -16.04 5.48
C ALA A 356 -7.50 -16.64 5.07
N TYR A 357 -7.54 -17.91 4.71
CA TYR A 357 -8.73 -18.53 4.07
C TYR A 357 -9.76 -19.08 5.07
N GLY A 358 -9.54 -18.92 6.37
CA GLY A 358 -10.49 -19.34 7.40
C GLY A 358 -11.67 -18.37 7.52
N ASP A 359 -12.86 -18.90 7.81
CA ASP A 359 -14.05 -18.13 8.23
C ASP A 359 -14.46 -18.73 9.59
N THR A 360 -14.16 -18.00 10.66
CA THR A 360 -14.17 -18.55 12.03
C THR A 360 -15.43 -18.21 12.80
N ASP A 361 -15.99 -17.05 12.53
CA ASP A 361 -17.27 -16.57 13.03
C ASP A 361 -18.47 -16.94 12.14
N GLU A 362 -18.22 -17.55 10.99
CA GLU A 362 -19.23 -18.12 10.07
C GLU A 362 -20.23 -17.06 9.56
N ASP A 363 -19.74 -15.85 9.31
CA ASP A 363 -20.55 -14.71 8.90
C ASP A 363 -20.65 -14.55 7.37
N GLY A 364 -19.77 -15.26 6.64
CA GLY A 364 -19.70 -15.27 5.19
C GLY A 364 -18.49 -14.57 4.59
N LEU A 365 -17.60 -14.00 5.39
CA LEU A 365 -16.28 -13.50 4.99
C LEU A 365 -15.18 -14.38 5.56
N ASN A 366 -14.16 -14.65 4.75
CA ASN A 366 -12.93 -15.22 5.28
C ASN A 366 -12.01 -14.12 5.85
N ASN A 367 -10.96 -14.49 6.58
CA ASN A 367 -10.09 -13.55 7.28
C ASN A 367 -9.44 -12.50 6.36
N VAL A 368 -9.10 -12.85 5.10
CA VAL A 368 -8.59 -11.85 4.15
C VAL A 368 -9.72 -10.96 3.60
N GLU A 369 -10.90 -11.52 3.32
CA GLU A 369 -12.07 -10.76 2.88
C GLU A 369 -12.52 -9.73 3.95
N GLU A 370 -12.38 -10.08 5.24
CA GLU A 370 -12.61 -9.17 6.37
C GLU A 370 -11.71 -7.92 6.31
N TYR A 371 -10.43 -8.11 5.94
CA TYR A 371 -9.52 -6.99 5.70
C TYR A 371 -9.88 -6.23 4.41
N GLU A 372 -10.24 -6.94 3.33
CA GLU A 372 -10.60 -6.34 2.04
C GLU A 372 -11.81 -5.39 2.11
N VAL A 373 -12.67 -5.51 3.14
CA VAL A 373 -13.73 -4.54 3.45
C VAL A 373 -13.18 -3.11 3.51
N ALA A 374 -11.98 -2.93 4.07
CA ALA A 374 -11.31 -1.65 4.19
C ALA A 374 -10.97 -1.00 2.83
N TYR A 375 -10.77 -1.78 1.76
CA TYR A 375 -10.55 -1.22 0.42
C TYR A 375 -11.78 -0.49 -0.13
N THR A 376 -12.98 -0.88 0.32
CA THR A 376 -14.24 -0.26 -0.11
C THR A 376 -14.61 0.91 0.79
N TRP A 377 -14.43 0.76 2.11
CA TRP A 377 -14.97 1.68 3.10
C TRP A 377 -13.92 2.57 3.81
N GLY A 378 -12.62 2.31 3.57
CA GLY A 378 -11.49 3.06 4.12
C GLY A 378 -10.59 2.20 5.03
N PRO A 379 -9.31 2.60 5.20
CA PRO A 379 -8.29 1.78 5.88
C PRO A 379 -8.57 1.49 7.36
N GLU A 380 -9.43 2.29 8.01
CA GLU A 380 -9.83 2.11 9.41
C GLU A 380 -11.10 1.26 9.58
N ASN A 381 -11.75 0.86 8.48
CA ASN A 381 -13.08 0.25 8.46
C ASN A 381 -13.07 -1.21 7.99
N PHE A 382 -12.07 -1.99 8.41
CA PHE A 382 -12.10 -3.45 8.29
C PHE A 382 -13.04 -4.08 9.33
N THR A 383 -13.44 -5.32 9.07
CA THR A 383 -14.29 -6.11 9.97
C THR A 383 -13.43 -7.01 10.86
N SER A 384 -14.05 -7.66 11.84
CA SER A 384 -13.37 -8.45 12.86
C SER A 384 -13.55 -9.94 12.58
N PRO A 385 -12.51 -10.71 12.19
CA PRO A 385 -12.60 -12.14 11.88
C PRO A 385 -13.00 -13.09 13.03
N LEU A 386 -13.18 -12.51 14.23
CA LEU A 386 -13.61 -13.20 15.44
C LEU A 386 -15.07 -12.91 15.79
N LYS A 387 -15.69 -11.92 15.13
CA LYS A 387 -17.01 -11.42 15.44
C LYS A 387 -17.86 -11.40 14.18
N PHE A 388 -18.89 -12.22 14.24
CA PHE A 388 -19.95 -12.28 13.24
C PHE A 388 -20.64 -10.93 12.91
N ASP A 389 -20.56 -9.95 13.79
CA ASP A 389 -21.21 -8.64 13.69
C ASP A 389 -20.31 -7.63 14.44
N THR A 390 -19.51 -6.88 13.67
CA THR A 390 -18.44 -6.02 14.17
C THR A 390 -19.00 -4.84 14.95
N ASP A 391 -20.05 -4.19 14.43
CA ASP A 391 -20.64 -2.99 15.02
C ASP A 391 -21.84 -3.24 15.96
N ASN A 392 -22.31 -4.50 16.02
CA ASN A 392 -23.35 -5.03 16.89
C ASN A 392 -24.74 -4.46 16.63
N ASP A 393 -25.08 -4.19 15.38
CA ASP A 393 -26.40 -3.71 14.98
C ASP A 393 -27.43 -4.83 14.67
N GLY A 394 -26.95 -6.08 14.62
CA GLY A 394 -27.76 -7.27 14.36
C GLY A 394 -27.67 -7.79 12.92
N MET A 395 -26.91 -7.12 12.06
CA MET A 395 -26.56 -7.56 10.71
C MET A 395 -25.12 -8.13 10.72
N PRO A 396 -24.82 -9.19 9.94
CA PRO A 396 -23.48 -9.74 9.85
C PRO A 396 -22.65 -9.00 8.84
N ASP A 397 -21.36 -8.94 9.13
CA ASP A 397 -20.41 -8.19 8.32
C ASP A 397 -20.40 -8.69 6.87
N GLY A 398 -20.39 -10.01 6.68
CA GLY A 398 -20.45 -10.63 5.36
C GLY A 398 -21.73 -10.40 4.58
N TRP A 399 -22.88 -10.31 5.26
CA TRP A 399 -24.12 -9.97 4.56
C TRP A 399 -24.15 -8.51 4.16
N GLU A 400 -23.71 -7.60 5.03
CA GLU A 400 -23.63 -6.18 4.74
C GLU A 400 -22.68 -5.88 3.58
N HIS A 401 -21.47 -6.47 3.62
CA HIS A 401 -20.47 -6.32 2.58
C HIS A 401 -21.01 -6.78 1.21
N LEU A 402 -21.63 -7.97 1.16
CA LEU A 402 -22.22 -8.51 -0.07
C LEU A 402 -23.41 -7.69 -0.57
N SER A 403 -24.13 -7.04 0.33
CA SER A 403 -25.29 -6.18 0.03
C SER A 403 -24.90 -4.73 -0.30
N GLY A 404 -23.61 -4.39 -0.21
CA GLY A 404 -23.11 -3.03 -0.45
C GLY A 404 -23.44 -2.04 0.67
N ILE A 405 -23.71 -2.54 1.87
CA ILE A 405 -23.86 -1.79 3.11
C ILE A 405 -22.52 -1.75 3.84
N HIS A 406 -22.31 -0.76 4.71
CA HIS A 406 -21.08 -0.57 5.45
C HIS A 406 -21.05 -1.42 6.74
N PRO A 407 -20.24 -2.50 6.82
CA PRO A 407 -20.28 -3.49 7.93
C PRO A 407 -19.86 -3.00 9.32
N ASN A 408 -19.20 -1.84 9.38
CA ASN A 408 -18.70 -1.25 10.61
C ASN A 408 -19.41 0.08 10.94
N ASP A 409 -20.61 0.30 10.38
CA ASP A 409 -21.45 1.47 10.65
C ASP A 409 -22.87 1.07 11.08
N GLY A 410 -23.00 0.71 12.36
CA GLY A 410 -24.25 0.20 12.90
C GLY A 410 -25.40 1.21 12.98
N SER A 411 -25.21 2.43 12.47
CA SER A 411 -26.31 3.38 12.29
C SER A 411 -27.15 3.10 11.05
N ASN A 412 -26.61 2.31 10.12
CA ASN A 412 -27.27 2.01 8.84
C ASN A 412 -28.38 0.94 8.98
N ALA A 413 -28.44 0.16 10.08
CA ALA A 413 -29.51 -0.82 10.32
C ALA A 413 -30.94 -0.24 10.25
N ASP A 414 -31.10 1.02 10.66
CA ASP A 414 -32.37 1.75 10.70
C ASP A 414 -32.64 2.51 9.38
N ASP A 415 -31.72 2.48 8.42
CA ASP A 415 -31.89 3.11 7.11
C ASP A 415 -32.76 2.25 6.19
N ASP A 416 -33.41 2.90 5.23
CA ASP A 416 -34.26 2.29 4.20
C ASP A 416 -33.93 3.02 2.88
N PRO A 417 -32.87 2.58 2.17
CA PRO A 417 -32.34 3.28 1.00
C PRO A 417 -33.23 3.22 -0.25
N ASP A 418 -34.02 2.16 -0.39
CA ASP A 418 -34.80 1.84 -1.59
C ASP A 418 -36.31 2.15 -1.45
N PHE A 419 -36.78 2.47 -0.24
CA PHE A 419 -38.14 2.91 0.09
C PHE A 419 -39.22 1.90 -0.34
N ASP A 420 -39.02 0.64 0.03
CA ASP A 420 -39.85 -0.50 -0.39
C ASP A 420 -40.89 -0.94 0.68
N GLY A 421 -40.87 -0.33 1.86
CA GLY A 421 -41.88 -0.47 2.90
C GLY A 421 -43.34 -0.22 2.44
N TYR A 422 -44.30 -0.75 3.21
CA TYR A 422 -45.70 -0.88 2.77
C TYR A 422 -46.74 -0.47 3.84
N ASP A 423 -47.64 0.44 3.45
CA ASP A 423 -48.84 0.86 4.22
C ASP A 423 -49.83 -0.33 4.37
N ALA A 424 -49.63 -1.12 5.42
CA ALA A 424 -50.30 -2.39 5.64
C ALA A 424 -51.73 -2.20 6.17
N ASP A 425 -51.97 -1.12 6.92
CA ASP A 425 -53.28 -0.82 7.50
C ASP A 425 -54.15 0.09 6.60
N GLY A 426 -53.55 0.73 5.60
CA GLY A 426 -54.19 1.53 4.55
C GLY A 426 -54.57 2.95 4.98
N ASP A 427 -53.94 3.48 6.03
CA ASP A 427 -54.23 4.80 6.60
C ASP A 427 -53.26 5.92 6.13
N GLY A 428 -52.17 5.53 5.49
CA GLY A 428 -51.12 6.39 4.94
C GLY A 428 -51.44 7.06 3.59
N GLY A 429 -52.46 6.56 2.89
CA GLY A 429 -52.92 7.09 1.60
C GLY A 429 -53.41 8.55 1.63
N VAL A 430 -52.68 9.45 0.95
CA VAL A 430 -53.01 10.88 0.84
C VAL A 430 -54.01 11.11 -0.29
N ARG A 431 -55.29 11.29 0.07
CA ARG A 431 -56.42 11.36 -0.88
C ARG A 431 -57.12 12.72 -0.92
N TYR A 432 -57.66 13.10 -2.08
CA TYR A 432 -58.56 14.25 -2.22
C TYR A 432 -60.04 13.85 -2.39
N SER A 433 -60.80 13.88 -1.29
CA SER A 433 -62.23 13.54 -1.28
C SER A 433 -63.14 14.65 -1.86
N GLY A 434 -62.64 15.89 -1.96
CA GLY A 434 -63.37 17.09 -2.35
C GLY A 434 -63.58 17.30 -3.85
N LEU A 435 -63.44 16.25 -4.66
CA LEU A 435 -63.44 16.31 -6.13
C LEU A 435 -64.74 16.94 -6.67
N VAL A 436 -64.65 18.19 -7.14
CA VAL A 436 -65.72 18.99 -7.76
C VAL A 436 -65.23 19.53 -9.10
N GLY A 437 -65.66 18.89 -10.19
CA GLY A 437 -65.22 19.25 -11.55
C GLY A 437 -63.76 18.84 -11.82
N VAL A 438 -63.16 19.42 -12.86
CA VAL A 438 -61.77 19.13 -13.26
C VAL A 438 -60.83 19.65 -12.17
N THR A 439 -60.04 18.73 -11.61
CA THR A 439 -59.06 19.02 -10.56
C THR A 439 -57.70 18.54 -11.02
N THR A 440 -56.71 19.43 -11.07
CA THR A 440 -55.34 19.10 -11.50
C THR A 440 -54.35 19.32 -10.37
N VAL A 441 -53.27 18.56 -10.34
CA VAL A 441 -52.15 18.79 -9.41
C VAL A 441 -51.43 20.08 -9.82
N HIS A 442 -51.21 20.99 -8.88
CA HIS A 442 -50.60 22.29 -9.14
C HIS A 442 -49.14 22.36 -8.73
N ALA A 443 -48.82 21.83 -7.55
CA ALA A 443 -47.47 21.80 -7.01
C ALA A 443 -47.36 20.66 -6.01
N ILE A 444 -46.21 20.01 -5.97
CA ILE A 444 -45.83 19.04 -4.95
C ILE A 444 -44.85 19.76 -4.01
N SER A 445 -45.01 19.61 -2.70
CA SER A 445 -44.26 20.36 -1.68
C SER A 445 -43.27 19.50 -0.89
N VAL A 446 -43.20 18.22 -1.19
CA VAL A 446 -42.35 17.22 -0.54
C VAL A 446 -41.70 16.35 -1.61
N GLU A 447 -40.59 15.72 -1.27
CA GLU A 447 -39.88 14.74 -2.09
C GLU A 447 -40.02 13.34 -1.48
N VAL A 448 -39.71 12.29 -2.25
CA VAL A 448 -39.64 10.92 -1.70
C VAL A 448 -38.49 10.88 -0.69
N GLY A 449 -38.71 10.23 0.45
CA GLY A 449 -37.78 10.23 1.58
C GLY A 449 -37.94 11.42 2.55
N ASP A 450 -38.88 12.34 2.34
CA ASP A 450 -39.16 13.39 3.33
C ASP A 450 -39.98 12.85 4.51
N TYR A 451 -39.53 13.10 5.75
CA TYR A 451 -40.34 12.88 6.94
C TYR A 451 -41.39 14.00 7.14
N VAL A 452 -42.66 13.63 7.24
CA VAL A 452 -43.80 14.55 7.37
C VAL A 452 -44.58 14.31 8.67
N GLN A 453 -44.96 15.40 9.35
CA GLN A 453 -45.81 15.32 10.54
C GLN A 453 -47.30 15.29 10.19
N VAL A 454 -48.15 14.81 11.11
CA VAL A 454 -49.61 14.85 11.00
C VAL A 454 -50.11 16.23 10.53
N ASN A 455 -51.00 16.26 9.52
CA ASN A 455 -51.62 17.48 8.98
C ASN A 455 -50.63 18.45 8.29
N SER A 456 -49.45 17.96 7.89
CA SER A 456 -48.52 18.65 6.98
C SER A 456 -49.03 18.64 5.55
N THR A 457 -48.65 19.63 4.75
CA THR A 457 -49.11 19.77 3.36
C THR A 457 -48.15 19.03 2.42
N ILE A 458 -48.66 18.03 1.71
CA ILE A 458 -47.89 17.19 0.78
C ILE A 458 -47.90 17.82 -0.61
N LEU A 459 -49.08 18.20 -1.08
CA LEU A 459 -49.27 18.74 -2.43
C LEU A 459 -50.44 19.72 -2.49
N TRP A 460 -50.48 20.50 -3.56
CA TRP A 460 -51.54 21.47 -3.84
C TRP A 460 -52.31 21.02 -5.07
N VAL A 461 -53.63 20.89 -4.93
CA VAL A 461 -54.53 20.65 -6.07
C VAL A 461 -55.24 21.94 -6.46
N ARG A 462 -55.40 22.15 -7.77
CA ARG A 462 -56.15 23.26 -8.35
C ARG A 462 -57.49 22.75 -8.85
N THR A 463 -58.57 23.28 -8.29
CA THR A 463 -59.95 22.89 -8.66
C THR A 463 -60.80 24.12 -8.99
N VAL A 464 -61.89 23.93 -9.73
CA VAL A 464 -62.81 25.02 -10.13
C VAL A 464 -63.99 25.07 -9.17
N GLN A 465 -63.99 26.05 -8.26
CA GLN A 465 -65.11 26.34 -7.39
C GLN A 465 -65.77 27.68 -7.77
N SER A 466 -67.09 27.68 -7.97
CA SER A 466 -67.87 28.89 -8.28
C SER A 466 -67.33 29.73 -9.45
N SER A 467 -66.84 29.07 -10.52
CA SER A 467 -66.23 29.70 -11.71
C SER A 467 -64.88 30.41 -11.46
N GLN A 468 -64.19 30.12 -10.34
CA GLN A 468 -62.82 30.56 -10.07
C GLN A 468 -61.91 29.36 -9.78
N TYR A 469 -60.64 29.47 -10.17
CA TYR A 469 -59.63 28.49 -9.80
C TYR A 469 -59.19 28.72 -8.35
N VAL A 470 -59.20 27.65 -7.55
CA VAL A 470 -58.78 27.67 -6.15
C VAL A 470 -57.73 26.59 -5.95
N ASN A 471 -56.64 26.94 -5.27
CA ASN A 471 -55.59 26.02 -4.85
C ASN A 471 -55.92 25.52 -3.44
N ILE A 472 -55.97 24.21 -3.25
CA ILE A 472 -56.31 23.56 -1.98
C ILE A 472 -55.09 22.73 -1.54
N PRO A 473 -54.57 22.93 -0.32
CA PRO A 473 -53.52 22.09 0.22
C PRO A 473 -54.12 20.72 0.59
N ILE A 474 -53.49 19.65 0.11
CA ILE A 474 -53.76 18.28 0.51
C ILE A 474 -52.75 17.91 1.60
N LYS A 475 -53.27 17.31 2.66
CA LYS A 475 -52.52 17.07 3.89
C LYS A 475 -52.57 15.62 4.28
N THR A 476 -51.51 15.14 4.92
CA THR A 476 -51.44 13.78 5.47
C THR A 476 -52.27 13.64 6.76
N SER A 477 -52.86 12.46 6.96
CA SER A 477 -53.57 12.04 8.18
C SER A 477 -52.63 11.57 9.30
N ILE A 478 -51.47 11.06 8.93
CA ILE A 478 -50.49 10.41 9.81
C ILE A 478 -49.15 11.14 9.79
N ALA A 479 -48.23 10.74 10.68
CA ALA A 479 -46.83 11.15 10.61
C ALA A 479 -46.00 9.96 10.14
N GLY A 480 -45.06 10.22 9.23
CA GLY A 480 -44.29 9.16 8.59
C GLY A 480 -43.45 9.70 7.44
N TRP A 481 -42.92 8.79 6.64
CA TRP A 481 -42.04 9.07 5.52
C TRP A 481 -42.79 8.99 4.19
N VAL A 482 -42.43 9.82 3.23
CA VAL A 482 -43.07 9.82 1.90
C VAL A 482 -42.39 8.78 1.00
N TYR A 483 -43.04 7.64 0.75
CA TYR A 483 -42.46 6.53 -0.05
C TYR A 483 -42.81 6.65 -1.53
N SER A 484 -44.03 7.11 -1.85
CA SER A 484 -44.43 7.26 -3.25
C SER A 484 -45.27 8.49 -3.52
N ILE A 485 -45.04 9.09 -4.69
CA ILE A 485 -45.84 10.18 -5.23
C ILE A 485 -46.41 9.71 -6.58
N ASN A 486 -47.67 9.27 -6.55
CA ASN A 486 -48.34 8.62 -7.70
C ASN A 486 -48.92 9.62 -8.72
N VAL A 487 -48.48 10.88 -8.67
CA VAL A 487 -49.01 11.96 -9.51
C VAL A 487 -47.94 12.93 -9.97
N GLU A 488 -48.08 13.41 -11.20
CA GLU A 488 -47.24 14.47 -11.77
C GLU A 488 -47.93 15.84 -11.71
N ILE A 489 -47.13 16.90 -11.80
CA ILE A 489 -47.65 18.27 -11.93
C ILE A 489 -48.51 18.36 -13.19
N ASP A 490 -49.65 19.05 -13.09
CA ASP A 490 -50.68 19.20 -14.12
C ASP A 490 -51.49 17.93 -14.47
N GLN A 491 -51.28 16.80 -13.79
CA GLN A 491 -52.12 15.60 -13.94
C GLN A 491 -53.52 15.79 -13.35
N GLU A 492 -54.56 15.25 -14.00
CA GLU A 492 -55.94 15.28 -13.50
C GLU A 492 -56.17 14.18 -12.45
N VAL A 493 -56.79 14.54 -11.33
CA VAL A 493 -57.21 13.59 -10.29
C VAL A 493 -58.53 12.94 -10.72
N ILE A 494 -58.50 11.63 -10.97
CA ILE A 494 -59.61 10.91 -11.62
C ILE A 494 -60.62 10.40 -10.58
N SER A 495 -60.14 10.01 -9.40
CA SER A 495 -60.96 9.36 -8.37
C SER A 495 -60.75 9.95 -6.97
N ARG A 496 -61.78 9.87 -6.13
CA ARG A 496 -61.71 10.21 -4.70
C ARG A 496 -61.01 9.15 -3.85
N LEU A 497 -60.86 7.96 -4.40
CA LEU A 497 -60.20 6.82 -3.78
C LEU A 497 -58.76 6.66 -4.30
N GLN A 498 -58.31 7.53 -5.20
CA GLN A 498 -56.96 7.49 -5.72
C GLN A 498 -56.02 8.08 -4.66
N ASP A 499 -55.02 7.29 -4.29
CA ASP A 499 -53.88 7.75 -3.50
C ASP A 499 -52.98 8.62 -4.38
N LEU A 500 -52.83 9.88 -3.98
CA LEU A 500 -51.99 10.84 -4.70
C LEU A 500 -50.52 10.71 -4.27
N ALA A 501 -50.31 10.42 -2.99
CA ALA A 501 -49.04 10.05 -2.41
C ALA A 501 -49.32 9.04 -1.29
N VAL A 502 -48.32 8.23 -0.94
CA VAL A 502 -48.37 7.30 0.20
C VAL A 502 -47.35 7.76 1.22
N VAL A 503 -47.79 7.90 2.45
CA VAL A 503 -46.93 8.11 3.62
C VAL A 503 -46.93 6.81 4.40
N VAL A 504 -45.76 6.33 4.80
CA VAL A 504 -45.59 5.08 5.55
C VAL A 504 -45.18 5.44 6.98
N GLU A 505 -45.82 4.82 7.98
CA GLU A 505 -45.48 5.01 9.39
C GLU A 505 -44.12 4.37 9.74
N GLU A 506 -43.51 4.78 10.85
CA GLU A 506 -42.20 4.25 11.26
C GLU A 506 -42.20 2.72 11.43
N ASN A 507 -43.31 2.14 11.89
CA ASN A 507 -43.47 0.70 12.11
C ASN A 507 -43.89 -0.07 10.85
N GLU A 508 -43.98 0.60 9.70
CA GLU A 508 -44.31 0.02 8.40
C GLU A 508 -43.19 0.23 7.37
N ARG A 509 -42.08 0.85 7.80
CA ARG A 509 -40.83 0.87 7.04
C ARG A 509 -40.27 -0.54 6.93
N PHE A 510 -39.39 -0.74 5.97
CA PHE A 510 -38.66 -1.99 5.81
C PHE A 510 -37.19 -1.62 5.76
N THR A 511 -36.55 -1.62 6.93
CA THR A 511 -35.16 -1.15 7.04
C THR A 511 -34.18 -2.24 6.64
N ASN A 512 -32.89 -1.90 6.51
CA ASN A 512 -31.80 -2.86 6.25
C ASN A 512 -31.80 -4.05 7.23
N LEU A 513 -32.14 -3.80 8.50
CA LEU A 513 -32.29 -4.86 9.49
C LEU A 513 -33.53 -5.74 9.24
N ASP A 514 -34.65 -5.16 8.79
CA ASP A 514 -35.85 -5.92 8.44
C ASP A 514 -35.65 -6.77 7.17
N GLU A 515 -34.95 -6.21 6.19
CA GLU A 515 -34.43 -6.84 4.97
C GLU A 515 -33.60 -8.09 5.27
N TYR A 516 -32.60 -7.95 6.16
CA TYR A 516 -31.80 -9.08 6.62
C TYR A 516 -32.67 -10.13 7.35
N ASN A 517 -33.58 -9.69 8.21
CA ASN A 517 -34.47 -10.55 8.98
C ASN A 517 -35.61 -11.18 8.15
N ALA A 518 -35.80 -10.78 6.88
CA ALA A 518 -36.77 -11.40 5.97
C ALA A 518 -36.60 -12.93 5.85
N ARG A 519 -35.38 -13.40 6.12
CA ARG A 519 -35.01 -14.82 6.14
C ARG A 519 -35.60 -15.64 7.30
N ASP A 520 -36.05 -15.01 8.38
CA ASP A 520 -36.72 -15.63 9.53
C ASP A 520 -38.10 -15.01 9.69
N ARG A 521 -39.04 -15.49 8.86
CA ARG A 521 -40.33 -14.84 8.67
C ARG A 521 -41.26 -15.00 9.88
N ASP A 522 -41.11 -16.08 10.65
CA ASP A 522 -41.89 -16.32 11.86
C ASP A 522 -41.19 -15.90 13.15
N ASN A 523 -39.97 -15.37 13.02
CA ASN A 523 -39.13 -14.81 14.09
C ASN A 523 -38.97 -15.83 15.23
N ASP A 524 -38.75 -17.09 14.84
CA ASP A 524 -38.57 -18.21 15.76
C ASP A 524 -37.08 -18.52 16.02
N GLY A 525 -36.19 -17.77 15.37
CA GLY A 525 -34.74 -17.88 15.43
C GLY A 525 -34.15 -18.92 14.48
N PHE A 526 -34.98 -19.55 13.63
CA PHE A 526 -34.54 -20.46 12.59
C PHE A 526 -34.79 -19.86 11.21
N VAL A 527 -33.75 -19.82 10.38
CA VAL A 527 -33.86 -19.37 9.00
C VAL A 527 -34.82 -20.29 8.23
N ASP A 528 -35.95 -19.74 7.79
CA ASP A 528 -36.98 -20.43 6.99
C ASP A 528 -37.12 -19.87 5.56
N GLY A 529 -36.45 -18.76 5.27
CA GLY A 529 -36.44 -18.03 3.99
C GLY A 529 -35.06 -17.51 3.57
N ARG A 530 -35.06 -16.40 2.81
CA ARG A 530 -33.87 -15.68 2.32
C ARG A 530 -33.95 -14.21 2.75
N SER A 531 -32.80 -13.56 2.90
CA SER A 531 -32.71 -12.11 3.02
C SER A 531 -32.99 -11.45 1.66
N THR A 532 -33.29 -10.16 1.69
CA THR A 532 -33.48 -9.31 0.50
C THR A 532 -32.28 -8.39 0.28
N ASP A 533 -32.28 -7.66 -0.84
CA ASP A 533 -31.24 -6.70 -1.20
C ASP A 533 -31.67 -5.27 -0.82
N PRO A 534 -31.03 -4.64 0.17
CA PRO A 534 -31.47 -3.38 0.78
C PRO A 534 -31.33 -2.16 -0.13
N LEU A 535 -30.72 -2.34 -1.31
CA LEU A 535 -30.57 -1.32 -2.32
C LEU A 535 -31.58 -1.51 -3.47
N VAL A 536 -32.41 -2.56 -3.43
CA VAL A 536 -33.30 -2.97 -4.51
C VAL A 536 -34.68 -3.34 -3.98
N ALA A 537 -35.64 -2.43 -4.16
CA ALA A 537 -37.01 -2.56 -3.67
C ALA A 537 -37.82 -3.81 -4.12
N ASP A 538 -37.33 -4.60 -5.07
CA ASP A 538 -37.96 -5.81 -5.59
C ASP A 538 -36.82 -6.77 -5.97
N THR A 539 -36.37 -7.56 -4.98
CA THR A 539 -35.17 -8.39 -5.07
C THR A 539 -35.28 -9.45 -6.17
N ASP A 540 -36.45 -10.05 -6.37
CA ASP A 540 -36.65 -11.13 -7.35
C ASP A 540 -37.27 -10.70 -8.70
N ALA A 541 -37.63 -9.42 -8.82
CA ALA A 541 -38.19 -8.78 -9.99
C ALA A 541 -39.52 -9.39 -10.48
N ASP A 542 -40.35 -9.90 -9.56
CA ASP A 542 -41.70 -10.41 -9.87
C ASP A 542 -42.77 -9.30 -9.98
N GLY A 543 -42.43 -8.09 -9.49
CA GLY A 543 -43.27 -6.90 -9.51
C GLY A 543 -44.02 -6.63 -8.19
N LEU A 544 -43.78 -7.41 -7.15
CA LEU A 544 -44.06 -7.07 -5.76
C LEU A 544 -42.79 -6.50 -5.12
N ILE A 545 -42.95 -5.54 -4.21
CA ILE A 545 -41.81 -5.01 -3.46
C ILE A 545 -41.59 -5.85 -2.21
N ASP A 546 -40.34 -5.96 -1.75
CA ASP A 546 -39.94 -6.90 -0.70
C ASP A 546 -40.72 -6.67 0.60
N GLY A 547 -40.90 -5.41 1.00
CA GLY A 547 -41.73 -5.02 2.12
C GLY A 547 -43.18 -5.52 2.03
N ILE A 548 -43.80 -5.58 0.85
CA ILE A 548 -45.16 -6.14 0.66
C ILE A 548 -45.17 -7.64 0.95
N GLU A 549 -44.14 -8.35 0.48
CA GLU A 549 -44.06 -9.80 0.56
C GLU A 549 -43.81 -10.29 1.99
N VAL A 550 -42.93 -9.58 2.70
CA VAL A 550 -42.53 -9.91 4.07
C VAL A 550 -43.57 -9.44 5.09
N ILE A 551 -44.03 -8.18 5.04
CA ILE A 551 -45.06 -7.67 5.96
C ILE A 551 -46.37 -8.44 5.73
N GLY A 552 -46.70 -8.66 4.45
CA GLY A 552 -47.85 -9.40 3.99
C GLY A 552 -49.14 -8.57 3.98
N TRP A 553 -50.03 -8.90 3.05
CA TRP A 553 -51.32 -8.22 2.91
C TRP A 553 -52.48 -9.10 3.34
N THR A 554 -53.55 -8.47 3.81
CA THR A 554 -54.74 -9.18 4.27
C THR A 554 -55.73 -9.41 3.13
N ILE A 555 -56.04 -10.67 2.83
CA ILE A 555 -57.13 -11.06 1.94
C ILE A 555 -58.36 -11.51 2.72
N ARG A 556 -59.54 -11.12 2.24
CA ARG A 556 -60.82 -11.56 2.80
C ARG A 556 -61.39 -12.73 2.02
N ILE A 557 -61.36 -13.92 2.62
CA ILE A 557 -61.89 -15.14 2.02
C ILE A 557 -63.34 -15.34 2.47
N VAL A 558 -64.25 -15.45 1.51
CA VAL A 558 -65.66 -15.74 1.75
C VAL A 558 -65.96 -17.20 1.39
N ASP A 559 -65.60 -18.12 2.28
CA ASP A 559 -65.99 -19.54 2.18
C ASP A 559 -66.50 -20.05 3.54
N GLN A 560 -67.77 -20.48 3.57
CA GLN A 560 -68.53 -20.87 4.78
C GLN A 560 -68.40 -19.91 5.99
N GLY A 561 -68.13 -18.63 5.73
CA GLY A 561 -67.88 -17.58 6.72
C GLY A 561 -67.14 -16.41 6.07
N VAL A 562 -66.83 -15.37 6.85
CA VAL A 562 -65.89 -14.32 6.47
C VAL A 562 -64.68 -14.49 7.36
N ARG A 563 -63.53 -14.82 6.77
CA ARG A 563 -62.25 -14.85 7.48
C ARG A 563 -61.24 -14.00 6.72
N ASP A 564 -60.43 -13.29 7.49
CA ASP A 564 -59.32 -12.52 6.98
C ASP A 564 -58.05 -13.37 7.17
N VAL A 565 -57.23 -13.46 6.14
CA VAL A 565 -55.99 -14.25 6.11
C VAL A 565 -54.88 -13.34 5.61
N ILE A 566 -53.76 -13.31 6.31
CA ILE A 566 -52.55 -12.62 5.86
C ILE A 566 -51.85 -13.55 4.87
N VAL A 567 -51.53 -13.01 3.70
CA VAL A 567 -50.76 -13.68 2.66
C VAL A 567 -49.38 -13.04 2.63
N ARG A 568 -48.38 -13.89 2.50
CA ARG A 568 -46.97 -13.53 2.36
C ARG A 568 -46.39 -14.38 1.23
N SER A 569 -45.46 -13.82 0.49
CA SER A 569 -44.63 -14.50 -0.50
C SER A 569 -43.17 -14.54 -0.03
N ASP A 570 -42.31 -15.20 -0.78
CA ASP A 570 -40.86 -15.28 -0.55
C ASP A 570 -40.20 -14.28 -1.49
N PRO A 571 -39.63 -13.18 -0.97
CA PRO A 571 -39.10 -12.08 -1.78
C PRO A 571 -37.82 -12.44 -2.56
N GLY A 572 -37.21 -13.57 -2.24
CA GLY A 572 -36.09 -14.10 -3.01
C GLY A 572 -36.50 -15.09 -4.10
N ALA A 573 -37.81 -15.22 -4.41
CA ALA A 573 -38.33 -16.27 -5.26
C ALA A 573 -39.56 -15.85 -6.09
N TYR A 574 -39.28 -15.54 -7.36
CA TYR A 574 -40.23 -15.13 -8.42
C TYR A 574 -41.55 -15.90 -8.50
N ASP A 575 -41.59 -17.15 -8.02
CA ASP A 575 -42.81 -17.94 -7.94
C ASP A 575 -42.80 -18.77 -6.64
N THR A 576 -43.33 -18.16 -5.58
CA THR A 576 -43.35 -18.74 -4.23
C THR A 576 -44.17 -20.04 -4.17
N ASP A 577 -45.32 -20.11 -4.84
CA ASP A 577 -46.22 -21.28 -4.75
C ASP A 577 -46.03 -22.31 -5.89
N ARG A 578 -45.13 -22.00 -6.83
CA ARG A 578 -44.66 -22.87 -7.92
C ARG A 578 -45.77 -23.25 -8.89
N ASP A 579 -46.75 -22.38 -9.07
CA ASP A 579 -47.90 -22.64 -9.93
C ASP A 579 -47.72 -22.17 -11.39
N GLY A 580 -46.65 -21.39 -11.65
CA GLY A 580 -46.14 -20.97 -12.96
C GLY A 580 -47.03 -19.97 -13.71
#